data_AF-A0A660M1F6-F1
#
_entry.id   AF-A0A660M1F6-F1
#
_cell.length_a   1.000
_cell.length_b   1.000
_cell.length_c   1.000
_cell.angle_alpha   90.00
_cell.angle_beta   90.00
_cell.angle_gamma   90.00
#
_symmetry.space_group_name_H-M   'P 1'
#
loop_
_entity.id
_entity.type
_entity.pdbx_description
1 polymer ?
#
loop_
_entity_poly.entity_id
_entity_poly.type
_entity_poly.pdbx_seq_one_letter_code
_entity_poly.pdbx_strand_id
1 'polypeptide(L)'
;MAKKKLDAVDIAAQQRAREQAEVEQAFLTGVRTLRDFIAPSSIELHSDHFRLGSKYGRTMYVYGYPRQIYTGWLSSVINIDEVLDISMFIYPVDTQ
;
A
#
# COMPACT_ATOMS: atom_id res chain seq x y z
N MET A 1 40.00 29.81 36.23
CA MET A 1 39.29 29.35 35.03
C MET A 1 39.89 28.01 34.60
N ALA A 2 39.28 26.89 34.97
CA ALA A 2 39.81 25.55 34.69
C ALA A 2 39.23 25.02 33.38
N LYS A 3 40.07 24.85 32.35
CA LYS A 3 39.70 24.15 31.11
C LYS A 3 39.42 22.68 31.43
N LYS A 4 38.14 22.29 31.42
CA LYS A 4 37.70 20.90 31.49
C LYS A 4 38.28 20.15 30.29
N LYS A 5 39.28 19.29 30.51
CA LYS A 5 39.79 18.37 29.50
C LYS A 5 38.62 17.47 29.10
N LEU A 6 38.27 17.45 27.82
CA LEU A 6 37.33 16.46 27.29
C LEU A 6 38.00 15.08 27.41
N ASP A 7 37.39 14.18 28.18
CA ASP A 7 37.86 12.82 28.33
C ASP A 7 37.69 12.04 27.02
N ALA A 8 38.63 11.14 26.72
CA ALA A 8 38.60 10.31 25.51
C ALA A 8 37.31 9.47 25.38
N VAL A 9 36.62 9.23 26.50
CA VAL A 9 35.33 8.52 26.59
C VAL A 9 34.18 9.37 26.06
N ASP A 10 34.17 10.69 26.32
CA ASP A 10 33.16 11.62 25.81
C ASP A 10 33.27 11.81 24.29
N ILE A 11 34.51 11.81 23.79
CA ILE A 11 34.81 11.91 22.35
C ILE A 11 34.38 10.63 21.62
N ALA A 12 34.64 9.46 22.21
CA ALA A 12 34.20 8.17 21.67
C ALA A 12 32.67 7.99 21.70
N ALA A 13 32.00 8.50 22.74
CA ALA A 13 30.53 8.51 22.81
C ALA A 13 29.91 9.43 21.76
N GLN A 14 30.50 10.62 21.54
CA GLN A 14 30.09 11.52 20.46
C GLN A 14 30.32 10.94 19.07
N GLN A 15 31.42 10.20 18.85
CA GLN A 15 31.67 9.50 17.58
C GLN A 15 30.63 8.41 17.33
N ARG A 16 30.35 7.54 18.32
CA ARG A 16 29.32 6.49 18.17
C ARG A 16 27.92 7.06 17.91
N ALA A 17 27.56 8.16 18.56
CA ALA A 17 26.28 8.82 18.34
C ALA A 17 26.17 9.42 16.93
N ARG A 18 27.26 9.95 16.38
CA ARG A 18 27.31 10.43 14.99
C ARG A 18 27.22 9.28 13.99
N GLU A 19 27.96 8.20 14.21
CA GLU A 19 27.90 6.99 13.37
C GLU A 19 26.49 6.39 13.36
N GLN A 20 25.82 6.31 14.52
CA GLN A 20 24.44 5.85 14.62
C GLN A 20 23.47 6.78 13.87
N ALA A 21 23.64 8.10 13.97
CA ALA A 21 22.80 9.05 13.26
C ALA A 21 23.01 8.98 11.74
N GLU A 22 24.24 8.76 11.27
CA GLU A 22 24.55 8.56 9.84
C GLU A 22 23.94 7.27 9.31
N VAL A 23 23.99 6.17 10.07
CA VAL A 23 23.35 4.91 9.72
C VAL A 23 21.83 5.05 9.65
N GLU A 24 21.22 5.73 10.63
CA GLU A 24 19.77 6.01 10.64
C GLU A 24 19.36 6.86 9.43
N GLN A 25 20.11 7.91 9.11
CA GLN A 25 19.83 8.75 7.93
C GLN A 25 20.01 7.98 6.63
N ALA A 26 21.04 7.14 6.51
CA ALA A 26 21.25 6.28 5.36
C ALA A 26 20.10 5.28 5.19
N PHE A 27 19.61 4.69 6.28
CA PHE A 27 18.46 3.80 6.29
C PHE A 27 17.17 4.51 5.88
N LEU A 28 16.86 5.67 6.47
CA LEU A 28 15.69 6.47 6.12
C LEU A 28 15.72 6.92 4.65
N THR A 29 16.91 7.26 4.15
CA THR A 29 17.11 7.62 2.73
C THR A 29 16.87 6.40 1.83
N GLY A 30 17.38 5.22 2.20
CA GLY A 30 17.15 3.98 1.47
C GLY A 30 15.68 3.54 1.43
N VAL A 31 14.94 3.73 2.53
CA VAL A 31 13.49 3.45 2.56
C VAL A 31 12.72 4.43 1.67
N ARG A 32 13.11 5.71 1.66
CA ARG A 32 12.49 6.74 0.81
C ARG A 32 12.74 6.48 -0.67
N THR A 33 13.96 6.14 -1.06
CA THR A 33 14.31 5.88 -2.47
C THR A 33 13.57 4.66 -3.02
N LEU A 34 13.41 3.60 -2.21
CA LEU A 34 12.63 2.42 -2.61
C LEU A 34 11.14 2.76 -2.79
N ARG A 35 10.58 3.55 -1.86
CA ARG A 35 9.19 4.01 -1.94
C ARG A 35 8.95 4.88 -3.19
N ASP A 36 9.86 5.80 -3.47
CA ASP A 36 9.78 6.68 -4.63
C ASP A 36 9.97 5.88 -5.94
N PHE A 37 10.71 4.77 -5.92
CA PHE A 37 10.88 3.88 -7.07
C PHE A 37 9.63 3.07 -7.41
N ILE A 38 8.89 2.59 -6.40
CA ILE A 38 7.65 1.84 -6.61
C ILE A 38 6.42 2.75 -6.80
N ALA A 39 6.58 4.06 -6.55
CA ALA A 39 5.50 5.01 -6.68
C ALA A 39 5.10 5.16 -8.17
N PRO A 40 3.79 5.26 -8.46
CA PRO A 40 3.34 5.55 -9.81
C PRO A 40 3.78 6.96 -10.24
N SER A 41 3.93 7.17 -11.54
CA SER A 41 4.37 8.45 -12.11
C SER A 41 3.37 9.59 -11.93
N SER A 42 2.07 9.30 -11.91
CA SER A 42 0.99 10.25 -11.61
C SER A 42 -0.30 9.52 -11.23
N ILE A 43 -1.03 10.07 -10.26
CA ILE A 43 -2.38 9.63 -9.90
C ILE A 43 -3.32 10.85 -9.86
N GLU A 44 -4.42 10.78 -10.59
CA GLU A 44 -5.46 11.80 -10.59
C GLU A 44 -6.75 11.20 -10.02
N LEU A 45 -7.35 11.90 -9.06
CA LEU A 45 -8.55 11.47 -8.36
C LEU A 45 -9.71 12.37 -8.77
N HIS A 46 -10.74 11.75 -9.36
CA HIS A 46 -12.03 12.38 -9.60
C HIS A 46 -13.09 11.74 -8.69
N SER A 47 -14.24 12.40 -8.56
CA SER A 47 -15.32 11.90 -7.70
C SER A 47 -15.91 10.57 -8.19
N ASP A 48 -15.79 10.26 -9.47
CA ASP A 48 -16.39 9.10 -10.12
C ASP A 48 -15.37 8.08 -10.63
N HIS A 49 -14.11 8.46 -10.83
CA HIS A 49 -13.06 7.58 -11.34
C HIS A 49 -11.68 8.07 -10.90
N PHE A 50 -10.67 7.22 -11.04
CA PHE A 50 -9.28 7.61 -10.89
C PHE A 50 -8.49 7.28 -12.16
N ARG A 51 -7.45 8.07 -12.42
CA ARG A 51 -6.53 7.86 -13.53
C ARG A 51 -5.13 7.58 -12.98
N LEU A 52 -4.54 6.48 -13.42
CA LEU A 52 -3.20 6.04 -13.06
C LEU A 52 -2.36 6.00 -14.34
N GLY A 53 -1.60 7.07 -14.60
CA GLY A 53 -0.91 7.26 -15.87
C GLY A 53 -1.90 7.29 -17.05
N SER A 54 -1.87 6.25 -17.90
CA SER A 54 -2.81 6.08 -19.03
C SER A 54 -4.01 5.17 -18.72
N LYS A 55 -4.05 4.54 -17.54
CA LYS A 55 -5.13 3.62 -17.14
C LYS A 55 -6.23 4.35 -16.38
N TYR A 56 -7.47 3.98 -16.65
CA TYR A 56 -8.64 4.46 -15.92
C TYR A 56 -9.17 3.35 -15.02
N GLY A 57 -9.56 3.71 -13.80
CA GLY A 57 -10.16 2.80 -12.84
C GLY A 57 -11.39 3.40 -12.18
N ARG A 58 -12.38 2.56 -11.90
CA ARG A 58 -13.59 2.92 -11.15
C ARG A 58 -14.00 1.74 -10.29
N THR A 59 -14.45 2.02 -9.08
CA THR A 59 -15.07 1.04 -8.20
C THR A 59 -16.58 1.12 -8.36
N MET A 60 -17.23 -0.01 -8.64
CA MET A 60 -18.68 -0.10 -8.72
C MET A 60 -19.20 -0.91 -7.55
N TYR A 61 -20.26 -0.43 -6.91
CA TYR A 61 -20.99 -1.15 -5.88
C TYR A 61 -22.37 -1.50 -6.42
N VAL A 62 -22.69 -2.80 -6.47
CA VAL A 62 -23.97 -3.31 -6.94
C VAL A 62 -24.76 -3.82 -5.74
N TYR A 63 -26.02 -3.44 -5.65
CA TYR A 63 -26.97 -3.87 -4.62
C TYR A 63 -28.17 -4.56 -5.26
N GLY A 64 -28.97 -5.26 -4.44
CA GLY A 64 -30.20 -5.91 -4.93
C GLY A 64 -29.99 -7.26 -5.60
N TYR A 65 -28.99 -8.02 -5.17
CA TYR A 65 -28.81 -9.41 -5.61
C TYR A 65 -30.06 -10.27 -5.27
N PRO A 66 -30.43 -11.22 -6.14
CA PRO A 66 -31.58 -12.07 -5.90
C PRO A 66 -31.36 -12.95 -4.66
N ARG A 67 -32.42 -13.16 -3.87
CA ARG A 67 -32.38 -14.01 -2.66
C ARG A 67 -32.16 -15.50 -2.98
N GLN A 68 -32.41 -15.88 -4.22
CA GLN A 68 -32.24 -17.23 -4.74
C GLN A 68 -31.52 -17.13 -6.08
N ILE A 69 -30.52 -17.98 -6.28
CA ILE A 69 -29.73 -18.06 -7.51
C ILE A 69 -29.97 -19.43 -8.17
N TYR A 70 -30.03 -19.43 -9.49
CA TYR A 70 -30.13 -20.66 -10.27
C TYR A 70 -28.73 -21.09 -10.78
N THR A 71 -28.61 -22.33 -11.22
CA THR A 71 -27.36 -22.84 -11.81
C THR A 71 -26.95 -21.99 -13.02
N GLY A 72 -25.74 -21.44 -12.99
CA GLY A 72 -25.23 -20.59 -14.07
C GLY A 72 -25.58 -19.10 -13.94
N TRP A 73 -26.09 -18.63 -12.80
CA TRP A 73 -26.35 -17.20 -12.57
C TRP A 73 -25.13 -16.28 -12.80
N LEU A 74 -23.90 -16.77 -12.58
CA LEU A 74 -22.66 -16.03 -12.80
C LEU A 74 -22.12 -16.16 -14.25
N SER A 75 -22.81 -16.90 -15.12
CA SER A 75 -22.36 -17.24 -16.48
C SER A 75 -21.98 -16.02 -17.31
N SER A 76 -22.75 -14.93 -17.22
CA SER A 76 -22.48 -13.70 -17.98
C SER A 76 -21.17 -13.02 -17.57
N VAL A 77 -20.70 -13.23 -16.35
CA VAL A 77 -19.46 -12.61 -15.83
C VAL A 77 -18.25 -13.47 -16.15
N ILE A 78 -18.38 -14.80 -16.00
CA ILE A 78 -17.27 -15.73 -16.25
C ILE A 78 -16.95 -15.93 -17.73
N ASN A 79 -17.92 -15.71 -18.62
CA ASN A 79 -17.76 -15.90 -20.07
C ASN A 79 -17.40 -14.61 -20.81
N ILE A 80 -17.10 -13.52 -20.09
CA ILE A 80 -16.56 -12.32 -20.70
C ILE A 80 -15.13 -12.59 -21.17
N ASP A 81 -14.78 -12.09 -22.36
CA ASP A 81 -13.45 -12.19 -22.95
C ASP A 81 -12.50 -11.11 -22.37
N GLU A 82 -12.41 -11.05 -21.04
CA GLU A 82 -11.54 -10.12 -20.32
C GLU A 82 -10.91 -10.83 -19.12
N VAL A 83 -9.74 -10.35 -18.70
CA VAL A 83 -9.06 -10.87 -17.50
C VAL A 83 -9.78 -10.34 -16.27
N LEU A 84 -10.37 -11.25 -15.48
CA LEU A 84 -11.15 -10.93 -14.29
C LEU A 84 -10.68 -11.74 -13.08
N ASP A 85 -10.41 -11.04 -11.97
CA ASP A 85 -10.20 -11.65 -10.67
C ASP A 85 -11.51 -11.63 -9.85
N ILE A 86 -11.97 -12.80 -9.40
CA ILE A 86 -13.20 -12.95 -8.62
C ILE A 86 -12.87 -13.44 -7.22
N SER A 87 -13.36 -12.73 -6.20
CA SER A 87 -13.37 -13.18 -4.80
C SER A 87 -14.80 -13.31 -4.31
N MET A 88 -15.16 -14.48 -3.77
CA MET A 88 -16.49 -14.76 -3.24
C MET A 88 -16.42 -15.02 -1.74
N PHE A 89 -17.34 -14.41 -0.99
CA PHE A 89 -17.49 -14.61 0.44
C PHE A 89 -18.89 -15.18 0.69
N ILE A 90 -18.96 -16.46 1.06
CA ILE A 90 -20.22 -17.16 1.31
C ILE A 90 -20.37 -17.32 2.82
N TYR A 91 -21.40 -16.70 3.36
CA TYR A 91 -21.77 -16.82 4.76
C TYR A 91 -23.02 -17.70 4.86
N PRO A 92 -22.93 -18.88 5.49
CA PRO A 92 -24.10 -19.73 5.67
C PRO A 92 -25.12 -19.02 6.57
N VAL A 93 -26.39 -19.18 6.25
CA VAL A 93 -27.52 -18.75 7.08
C VAL A 93 -28.36 -19.97 7.41
N ASP A 94 -28.95 -19.99 8.60
CA ASP A 94 -29.83 -21.08 9.00
C ASP A 94 -31.06 -21.12 8.09
N THR A 95 -31.33 -22.29 7.52
CA THR A 95 -32.54 -22.55 6.75
C THR A 95 -33.74 -22.59 7.69
N GLN A 96 -34.83 -21.90 7.35
CA GLN A 96 -36.11 -22.03 8.06
C GLN A 96 -36.79 -23.37 7.74
#